data_AF-A0A7J6GFS3-F1
#
_entry.id   AF-A0A7J6GFS3-F1
#
_cell.length_a   1.000
_cell.length_b   1.000
_cell.length_c   1.000
_cell.angle_alpha   90.00
_cell.angle_beta   90.00
_cell.angle_gamma   90.00
#
_symmetry.space_group_name_H-M   'P 1'
#
loop_
_entity.id
_entity.type
_entity.pdbx_description
1 polymer ?
#
loop_
_entity_poly.entity_id
_entity_poly.type
_entity_poly.pdbx_seq_one_letter_code
_entity_poly.pdbx_strand_id
1 'polypeptide(L)'
;MIDLRYGLLILGGLCQSQEWQAIESLASHLSGLIPMGNAASSSSSSSRITVKEDKYKKEAVLLSVNHNHPDYTSFKPDKQKVEKSEQTTEQSPNESHSNKILEVAEIYKSSVHVNPIYAAVGADKGQLYSASEAIAVVQKYVDNEKLVKPTNKSIVVLDAILCDALFKGAMKKGSTYPTEIHKKDLGPAFINRMQAHHVVTRGNESVVRKGGLKAIQILTERRQGNKKVTKLSGMETFLMDAESLASELQKKFACSTSVTELPGKKGHEVLVQGGVIDDLAKHLIEQYGIPKRYIEVLDKTRK
;
A
#
# COMPACT_ATOMS: atom_id res chain seq x y z
N MET A 1 15.46 37.19 -20.60
CA MET A 1 15.16 36.11 -19.63
C MET A 1 13.96 35.36 -20.19
N ILE A 2 14.22 34.29 -20.97
CA ILE A 2 13.20 33.44 -21.59
C ILE A 2 13.47 32.02 -21.11
N ASP A 3 12.40 31.41 -20.63
CA ASP A 3 12.29 30.17 -19.88
C ASP A 3 12.46 28.95 -20.81
N LEU A 4 13.54 28.18 -20.64
CA LEU A 4 13.96 27.08 -21.54
C LEU A 4 13.40 25.71 -21.14
N ARG A 5 12.21 25.65 -20.50
CA ARG A 5 11.58 24.39 -20.07
C ARG A 5 10.68 23.70 -21.10
N TYR A 6 10.67 24.12 -22.37
CA TYR A 6 9.83 23.51 -23.38
C TYR A 6 10.60 23.20 -24.67
N GLY A 7 11.04 21.94 -24.79
CA GLY A 7 11.32 21.35 -26.10
C GLY A 7 12.50 20.38 -26.13
N LEU A 8 12.25 19.11 -25.80
CA LEU A 8 12.82 17.99 -26.59
C LEU A 8 12.12 16.67 -26.20
N LEU A 9 11.05 16.38 -26.93
CA LEU A 9 10.58 15.02 -27.18
C LEU A 9 11.04 14.64 -28.58
N ILE A 10 11.46 13.38 -28.74
CA ILE A 10 11.89 12.69 -29.97
C ILE A 10 13.42 12.59 -30.11
N LEU A 11 14.00 11.55 -29.49
CA LEU A 11 14.55 10.40 -30.20
C LEU A 11 14.63 9.22 -29.22
N GLY A 12 14.11 8.06 -29.64
CA GLY A 12 14.06 6.85 -28.84
C GLY A 12 15.44 6.26 -28.60
N GLY A 13 15.68 5.85 -27.36
CA GLY A 13 16.88 5.14 -26.95
C GLY A 13 16.95 5.12 -25.43
N LEU A 14 17.09 3.94 -24.84
CA LEU A 14 17.45 3.76 -23.43
C LEU A 14 18.73 4.58 -23.15
N CYS A 15 18.61 5.75 -22.53
CA CYS A 15 19.74 6.55 -22.08
C CYS A 15 19.65 6.75 -20.57
N GLN A 16 20.67 6.25 -19.89
CA GLN A 16 20.78 6.18 -18.43
C GLN A 16 20.71 7.59 -17.81
N SER A 17 20.14 7.66 -16.60
CA SER A 17 20.08 8.84 -15.72
C SER A 17 21.41 9.60 -15.53
N GLN A 18 22.55 9.01 -15.92
CA GLN A 18 23.87 9.60 -15.82
C GLN A 18 24.17 10.61 -16.96
N GLU A 19 23.61 10.44 -18.16
CA GLU A 19 23.86 11.36 -19.27
C GLU A 19 23.16 12.70 -19.08
N TRP A 20 21.95 12.71 -18.49
CA TRP A 20 21.22 13.94 -18.18
C TRP A 20 21.91 14.80 -17.13
N GLN A 21 22.52 14.20 -16.10
CA GLN A 21 23.27 14.95 -15.08
C GLN A 21 24.59 15.52 -15.61
N ALA A 22 25.25 14.81 -16.53
CA ALA A 22 26.44 15.32 -17.21
C ALA A 22 26.10 16.51 -18.12
N ILE A 23 24.96 16.46 -18.83
CA ILE A 23 24.49 17.55 -19.70
C ILE A 23 24.08 18.79 -18.89
N GLU A 24 23.37 18.64 -17.77
CA GLU A 24 23.00 19.77 -16.89
C GLU A 24 24.24 20.40 -16.21
N SER A 25 25.22 19.60 -15.79
CA SER A 25 26.46 20.10 -15.18
C SER A 25 27.36 20.85 -16.19
N LEU A 26 27.42 20.37 -17.44
CA LEU A 26 28.11 21.05 -18.53
C LEU A 26 27.39 22.34 -18.94
N ALA A 27 26.05 22.36 -18.94
CA ALA A 27 25.26 23.56 -19.20
C ALA A 27 25.44 24.64 -18.09
N SER A 28 25.55 24.22 -16.82
CA SER A 28 25.80 25.16 -15.71
C SER A 28 27.21 25.77 -15.77
N HIS A 29 28.23 25.00 -16.16
CA HIS A 29 29.60 25.51 -16.32
C HIS A 29 29.78 26.43 -17.53
N LEU A 30 28.99 26.27 -18.60
CA LEU A 30 29.04 27.15 -19.76
C LEU A 30 28.32 28.50 -19.55
N SER A 31 27.50 28.64 -18.50
CA SER A 31 26.89 29.92 -18.12
C SER A 31 27.88 30.94 -17.52
N GLY A 32 29.12 30.51 -17.22
CA GLY A 32 30.16 31.35 -16.61
C GLY A 32 31.19 31.96 -17.57
N LEU A 33 31.16 31.64 -18.87
CA LEU A 33 32.20 32.08 -19.83
C LEU A 33 31.61 32.36 -21.22
N ILE A 34 30.86 33.46 -21.35
CA ILE A 34 30.59 34.07 -22.66
C ILE A 34 30.76 35.58 -22.54
N PRO A 35 31.89 36.16 -23.00
CA PRO A 35 31.93 37.58 -23.31
C PRO A 35 31.04 37.81 -24.54
N MET A 36 30.19 38.83 -24.47
CA MET A 36 29.47 39.36 -25.63
C MET A 36 30.47 39.72 -26.73
N GLY A 37 30.36 39.10 -27.90
CA GLY A 37 31.20 39.46 -29.04
C GLY A 37 31.05 38.52 -30.22
N ASN A 38 30.57 39.09 -31.32
CA ASN A 38 30.44 38.57 -32.68
C ASN A 38 31.35 37.40 -33.12
N ALA A 39 30.73 36.49 -33.88
CA ALA A 39 31.27 35.72 -35.00
C ALA A 39 32.50 34.83 -34.76
N ALA A 40 32.31 33.51 -34.88
CA ALA A 40 33.19 32.65 -35.69
C ALA A 40 32.63 31.22 -35.78
N SER A 41 32.35 30.79 -37.00
CA SER A 41 32.49 29.39 -37.38
C SER A 41 33.92 28.95 -37.05
N SER A 42 34.11 28.12 -36.04
CA SER A 42 35.41 27.55 -35.71
C SER A 42 35.33 26.02 -35.67
N SER A 43 35.74 25.41 -36.77
CA SER A 43 36.27 24.06 -36.78
C SER A 43 37.57 24.07 -35.97
N SER A 44 37.51 23.58 -34.74
CA SER A 44 38.68 23.31 -33.91
C SER A 44 38.55 21.90 -33.36
N SER A 45 39.61 21.10 -33.47
CA SER A 45 39.72 19.69 -33.01
C SER A 45 39.66 19.51 -31.48
N SER A 46 39.14 20.50 -30.76
CA SER A 46 39.14 20.58 -29.29
C SER A 46 37.88 21.26 -28.73
N SER A 47 36.71 21.10 -29.39
CA SER A 47 35.42 21.47 -28.81
C SER A 47 34.82 20.29 -28.01
N ARG A 48 34.40 20.57 -26.77
CA ARG A 48 33.76 19.59 -25.86
C ARG A 48 32.37 19.14 -26.36
N ILE A 49 31.68 20.04 -27.08
CA ILE A 49 30.37 19.81 -27.70
C ILE A 49 30.31 20.50 -29.07
N THR A 50 29.49 19.96 -29.98
CA THR A 50 29.17 20.60 -31.26
C THR A 50 27.74 21.11 -31.22
N VAL A 51 27.55 22.41 -31.49
CA VAL A 51 26.25 23.07 -31.44
C VAL A 51 26.00 23.79 -32.77
N LYS A 52 24.77 23.74 -33.28
CA LYS A 52 24.35 24.46 -34.49
C LYS A 52 23.12 25.31 -34.18
N GLU A 53 23.16 26.57 -34.60
CA GLU A 53 22.02 27.48 -34.45
C GLU A 53 20.99 27.22 -35.55
N ASP A 54 19.73 27.09 -35.15
CA ASP A 54 18.61 26.99 -36.09
C ASP A 54 18.27 28.38 -36.66
N LYS A 55 18.33 28.51 -38.00
CA LYS A 55 18.19 29.78 -38.72
C LYS A 55 16.82 30.45 -38.55
N TYR A 56 15.80 29.70 -38.13
CA TYR A 56 14.44 30.24 -37.98
C TYR A 56 14.06 30.58 -36.53
N LYS A 57 14.68 29.96 -35.53
CA LYS A 57 14.28 30.11 -34.11
C LYS A 57 15.33 30.75 -33.20
N LYS A 58 16.57 30.97 -33.67
CA LYS A 58 17.70 31.44 -32.84
C LYS A 58 17.88 30.59 -31.56
N GLU A 59 17.56 29.30 -31.65
CA GLU A 59 17.76 28.32 -30.60
C GLU A 59 18.97 27.45 -30.96
N ALA A 60 19.79 27.13 -29.97
CA ALA A 60 21.01 26.37 -30.14
C ALA A 60 20.73 24.87 -29.98
N VAL A 61 20.96 24.08 -31.03
CA VAL A 61 20.72 22.62 -31.01
C VAL A 61 22.06 21.90 -30.80
N LEU A 62 22.13 21.11 -29.72
CA LEU A 62 23.27 20.24 -29.44
C LEU A 62 23.27 19.05 -30.41
N LEU A 63 24.34 18.89 -31.18
CA LEU A 63 24.47 17.84 -32.20
C LEU A 63 25.23 16.62 -31.71
N SER A 64 26.30 16.83 -30.94
CA SER A 64 27.13 15.75 -30.41
C SER A 64 28.00 16.21 -29.25
N VAL A 65 28.31 15.27 -28.37
CA VAL A 65 29.27 15.43 -27.26
C VAL A 65 30.51 14.60 -27.60
N ASN A 66 31.71 15.09 -27.26
CA ASN A 66 32.95 14.34 -27.48
C ASN A 66 33.32 13.53 -26.23
N HIS A 67 33.06 12.22 -26.26
CA HIS A 67 33.31 11.30 -25.13
C HIS A 67 34.79 10.97 -24.92
N ASN A 68 35.66 11.32 -25.87
CA ASN A 68 37.11 11.14 -25.77
C ASN A 68 37.81 12.39 -25.21
N HIS A 69 37.07 13.42 -24.80
CA HIS A 69 37.66 14.63 -24.23
C HIS A 69 38.19 14.37 -22.81
N PRO A 70 39.39 14.86 -22.45
CA PRO A 70 40.01 14.63 -21.14
C PRO A 70 39.09 14.90 -19.96
N ASP A 71 38.27 15.97 -20.00
CA ASP A 71 37.34 16.30 -18.91
C ASP A 71 36.17 15.32 -18.76
N TYR A 72 35.74 14.67 -19.85
CA TYR A 72 34.72 13.63 -19.79
C TYR A 72 35.33 12.35 -19.19
N THR A 73 36.56 12.01 -19.60
CA THR A 73 37.26 10.82 -19.11
C THR A 73 37.79 10.98 -17.69
N SER A 74 38.10 12.20 -17.24
CA SER A 74 38.53 12.51 -15.87
C SER A 74 37.35 12.73 -14.91
N PHE A 75 36.12 12.77 -15.41
CA PHE A 75 34.93 12.93 -14.58
C PHE A 75 34.74 11.69 -13.70
N LYS A 76 34.95 11.86 -12.40
CA LYS A 76 34.56 10.88 -11.38
C LYS A 76 33.31 11.43 -10.69
N PRO A 77 32.17 10.72 -10.73
CA PRO A 77 30.97 11.19 -10.05
C PRO A 77 31.28 11.28 -8.56
N ASP A 78 31.18 12.49 -8.02
CA ASP A 78 31.37 12.73 -6.60
C ASP A 78 30.20 12.06 -5.87
N LYS A 79 30.49 11.02 -5.09
CA LYS A 79 29.49 10.47 -4.17
C LYS A 79 29.22 11.56 -3.15
N GLN A 80 28.08 12.24 -3.25
CA GLN A 80 27.61 13.13 -2.19
C GLN A 80 27.62 12.35 -0.87
N LYS A 81 28.62 12.64 -0.04
CA LYS A 81 28.66 12.27 1.36
C LYS A 81 27.55 13.06 2.05
N VAL A 82 26.52 12.38 2.49
CA VAL A 82 25.71 12.87 3.61
C VAL A 82 26.64 12.87 4.82
N GLU A 83 26.85 14.04 5.41
CA GLU A 83 27.68 14.21 6.59
C GLU A 83 27.12 13.38 7.75
N LYS A 84 27.95 12.45 8.24
CA LYS A 84 27.71 11.65 9.45
C LYS A 84 28.61 12.22 10.53
N SER A 85 28.03 12.93 11.49
CA SER A 85 28.64 13.20 12.80
C SER A 85 28.27 12.05 13.74
N GLU A 86 29.22 11.15 14.03
CA GLU A 86 29.17 10.19 15.14
C GLU A 86 29.83 10.86 16.35
N GLN A 87 29.36 10.79 17.60
CA GLN A 87 29.04 9.61 18.40
C GLN A 87 27.86 9.93 19.34
N THR A 88 26.89 9.05 19.56
CA THR A 88 26.94 8.01 20.60
C THR A 88 25.80 7.01 20.34
N THR A 89 26.13 5.72 20.39
CA THR A 89 25.28 4.51 20.51
C THR A 89 23.77 4.67 20.35
N GLU A 90 23.21 4.17 19.25
CA GLU A 90 22.19 3.09 19.20
C GLU A 90 21.68 2.87 17.75
N GLN A 91 21.82 1.61 17.31
CA GLN A 91 21.13 0.88 16.23
C GLN A 91 20.42 1.67 15.11
N SER A 92 21.04 1.74 13.93
CA SER A 92 20.36 2.10 12.68
C SER A 92 19.87 0.81 11.97
N PRO A 93 18.58 0.65 11.63
CA PRO A 93 18.15 -0.45 10.79
C PRO A 93 18.50 -0.11 9.34
N ASN A 94 19.25 -1.00 8.69
CA ASN A 94 19.23 -1.07 7.23
C ASN A 94 17.77 -1.23 6.79
N GLU A 95 17.21 -0.23 6.10
CA GLU A 95 15.93 -0.35 5.40
C GLU A 95 16.08 -1.22 4.13
N SER A 96 16.51 -2.45 4.34
CA SER A 96 15.91 -3.57 3.63
C SER A 96 14.58 -3.81 4.35
N HIS A 97 13.46 -3.35 3.77
CA HIS A 97 12.17 -3.94 4.13
C HIS A 97 12.24 -5.41 3.71
N SER A 98 12.81 -6.23 4.61
CA SER A 98 12.75 -7.68 4.55
C SER A 98 11.33 -8.06 4.19
N ASN A 99 11.15 -9.04 3.32
CA ASN A 99 9.88 -9.66 2.97
C ASN A 99 9.11 -10.08 4.23
N LYS A 100 8.51 -9.12 4.95
CA LYS A 100 7.77 -9.33 6.19
C LYS A 100 6.45 -9.92 5.73
N ILE A 101 6.36 -11.24 5.89
CA ILE A 101 5.17 -12.01 5.55
C ILE A 101 3.98 -11.37 6.26
N LEU A 102 2.95 -11.07 5.48
CA LEU A 102 1.68 -10.56 5.99
C LEU A 102 0.87 -11.74 6.49
N GLU A 103 0.54 -11.74 7.78
CA GLU A 103 -0.38 -12.70 8.39
C GLU A 103 -1.67 -11.98 8.79
N VAL A 104 -2.80 -12.51 8.35
CA VAL A 104 -4.12 -11.99 8.71
C VAL A 104 -4.92 -13.13 9.34
N ALA A 105 -5.34 -12.92 10.59
CA ALA A 105 -6.17 -13.86 11.32
C ALA A 105 -7.49 -13.22 11.72
N GLU A 106 -8.59 -13.94 11.50
CA GLU A 106 -9.91 -13.56 12.01
C GLU A 106 -10.04 -13.99 13.46
N ILE A 107 -10.42 -13.04 14.31
CA ILE A 107 -10.58 -13.22 15.75
C ILE A 107 -11.92 -12.63 16.18
N TYR A 108 -12.44 -13.11 17.29
CA TYR A 108 -13.77 -12.78 17.77
C TYR A 108 -13.69 -12.33 19.21
N LYS A 109 -14.40 -11.25 19.51
CA LYS A 109 -14.61 -10.77 20.87
C LYS A 109 -16.02 -11.11 21.32
N SER A 110 -16.17 -11.47 22.59
CA SER A 110 -17.48 -11.74 23.17
C SER A 110 -18.41 -10.53 23.02
N SER A 111 -19.68 -10.79 22.70
CA SER A 111 -20.73 -9.78 22.59
C SER A 111 -21.68 -9.86 23.79
N VAL A 112 -22.46 -8.80 24.02
CA VAL A 112 -23.44 -8.73 25.12
C VAL A 112 -24.41 -9.93 25.09
N HIS A 113 -24.74 -10.42 23.90
CA HIS A 113 -25.66 -11.54 23.72
C HIS A 113 -25.07 -12.89 24.11
N VAL A 114 -23.77 -13.12 23.87
CA VAL A 114 -23.11 -14.41 24.15
C VAL A 114 -22.42 -14.43 25.52
N ASN A 115 -22.27 -13.28 26.18
CA ASN A 115 -21.68 -13.16 27.52
C ASN A 115 -22.26 -14.12 28.59
N PRO A 116 -23.56 -14.45 28.60
CA PRO A 116 -24.10 -15.43 29.55
C PRO A 116 -23.50 -16.84 29.36
N ILE A 117 -23.26 -17.26 28.12
CA ILE A 117 -22.65 -18.56 27.80
C ILE A 117 -21.20 -18.59 28.29
N TYR A 118 -20.43 -17.53 28.03
CA TYR A 118 -19.07 -17.40 28.55
C TYR A 118 -19.03 -17.43 30.08
N ALA A 119 -19.99 -16.78 30.75
CA ALA A 119 -20.09 -16.78 32.22
C ALA A 119 -20.39 -18.18 32.79
N ALA A 120 -21.31 -18.93 32.17
CA ALA A 120 -21.66 -20.29 32.61
C ALA A 120 -20.49 -21.28 32.46
N VAL A 121 -19.63 -21.08 31.47
CA VAL A 121 -18.45 -21.93 31.23
C VAL A 121 -17.20 -21.47 32.02
N GLY A 122 -17.28 -20.30 32.66
CA GLY A 122 -16.15 -19.68 33.37
C GLY A 122 -15.07 -19.12 32.44
N ALA A 123 -15.41 -18.76 31.21
CA ALA A 123 -14.50 -18.21 30.21
C ALA A 123 -14.46 -16.67 30.27
N ASP A 124 -13.30 -16.07 29.93
CA ASP A 124 -13.12 -14.62 29.98
C ASP A 124 -13.91 -13.91 28.86
N LYS A 125 -14.59 -12.81 29.21
CA LYS A 125 -15.35 -11.98 28.28
C LYS A 125 -14.47 -10.95 27.56
N GLY A 126 -13.30 -10.63 28.13
CA GLY A 126 -12.37 -9.62 27.63
C GLY A 126 -11.40 -10.12 26.55
N GLN A 127 -11.07 -11.41 26.58
CA GLN A 127 -10.12 -12.06 25.69
C GLN A 127 -10.59 -12.12 24.22
N LEU A 128 -9.62 -12.23 23.31
CA LEU A 128 -9.80 -12.47 21.89
C LEU A 128 -9.77 -13.98 21.63
N TYR A 129 -10.75 -14.48 20.90
CA TYR A 129 -10.93 -15.90 20.60
C TYR A 129 -10.79 -16.15 19.10
N SER A 130 -10.14 -17.23 18.73
CA SER A 130 -10.25 -17.80 17.38
C SER A 130 -11.63 -18.44 17.18
N ALA A 131 -12.00 -18.71 15.91
CA ALA A 131 -13.23 -19.43 15.59
C ALA A 131 -13.31 -20.78 16.32
N SER A 132 -12.20 -21.53 16.39
CA SER A 132 -12.15 -22.84 17.04
C SER A 132 -12.38 -22.75 18.54
N GLU A 133 -11.75 -21.78 19.21
CA GLU A 133 -11.91 -21.59 20.65
C GLU A 133 -13.33 -21.15 21.00
N ALA A 134 -13.92 -20.24 20.23
CA ALA A 134 -15.30 -19.81 20.40
C ALA A 134 -16.28 -20.99 20.26
N ILE A 135 -16.08 -21.85 19.26
CA ILE A 135 -16.89 -23.07 19.08
C ILE A 135 -16.72 -24.02 20.27
N ALA A 136 -15.49 -24.19 20.76
CA ALA A 136 -15.21 -25.05 21.90
C ALA A 136 -15.93 -24.57 23.18
N VAL A 137 -16.03 -23.25 23.40
CA VAL A 137 -16.77 -22.67 24.53
C VAL A 137 -18.25 -23.06 24.48
N VAL A 138 -18.90 -22.95 23.32
CA VAL A 138 -20.32 -23.32 23.18
C VAL A 138 -20.53 -24.81 23.32
N GLN A 139 -19.62 -25.62 22.76
CA GLN A 139 -19.69 -27.07 22.90
C GLN A 139 -19.59 -27.48 24.37
N LYS A 140 -18.65 -26.87 25.11
CA LYS A 140 -18.52 -27.08 26.56
C LYS A 140 -19.78 -26.66 27.32
N TYR A 141 -20.44 -25.58 26.92
CA TYR A 141 -21.73 -25.19 27.50
C TYR A 141 -22.81 -26.25 27.25
N VAL A 142 -22.95 -26.71 26.01
CA VAL A 142 -23.92 -27.75 25.62
C VAL A 142 -23.70 -29.06 26.37
N ASP A 143 -22.44 -29.43 26.60
CA ASP A 143 -22.09 -30.64 27.34
C ASP A 143 -22.36 -30.50 28.85
N ASN A 144 -22.10 -29.32 29.44
CA ASN A 144 -22.38 -29.03 30.84
C ASN A 144 -23.88 -29.05 31.15
N GLU A 145 -24.69 -28.41 30.30
CA GLU A 145 -26.15 -28.32 30.44
C GLU A 145 -26.88 -29.54 29.84
N LYS A 146 -26.13 -30.50 29.28
CA LYS A 146 -26.64 -31.74 28.66
C LYS A 146 -27.74 -31.50 27.63
N LEU A 147 -27.53 -30.51 26.77
CA LEU A 147 -28.51 -30.04 25.78
C LEU A 147 -28.58 -30.91 24.51
N VAL A 148 -27.75 -31.95 24.39
CA VAL A 148 -27.77 -32.88 23.25
C VAL A 148 -28.94 -33.85 23.38
N LYS A 149 -29.76 -34.00 22.33
CA LYS A 149 -30.88 -34.95 22.35
C LYS A 149 -30.37 -36.40 22.48
N PRO A 150 -30.95 -37.21 23.38
CA PRO A 150 -30.57 -38.62 23.53
C PRO A 150 -30.96 -39.44 22.29
N THR A 151 -32.07 -39.10 21.64
CA THR A 151 -32.58 -39.78 20.43
C THR A 151 -31.73 -39.50 19.18
N ASN A 152 -31.13 -38.31 19.08
CA ASN A 152 -30.26 -37.93 17.97
C ASN A 152 -29.15 -37.00 18.44
N LYS A 153 -27.94 -37.55 18.56
CA LYS A 153 -26.73 -36.84 19.01
C LYS A 153 -26.30 -35.69 18.09
N SER A 154 -26.91 -35.55 16.91
CA SER A 154 -26.64 -34.47 15.96
C SER A 154 -27.48 -33.22 16.19
N ILE A 155 -28.43 -33.25 17.13
CA ILE A 155 -29.36 -32.17 17.44
C ILE A 155 -29.15 -31.70 18.87
N VAL A 156 -29.10 -30.39 19.05
CA VAL A 156 -29.02 -29.70 20.34
C VAL A 156 -30.36 -29.02 20.60
N VAL A 157 -30.95 -29.30 21.75
CA VAL A 157 -32.14 -28.59 22.27
C VAL A 157 -31.69 -27.26 22.85
N LEU A 158 -32.30 -26.18 22.39
CA LEU A 158 -31.93 -24.84 22.83
C LEU A 158 -32.62 -24.53 24.15
N ASP A 159 -31.84 -24.21 25.18
CA ASP A 159 -32.35 -23.61 26.40
C ASP A 159 -32.63 -22.11 26.19
N ALA A 160 -33.23 -21.45 27.18
CA ALA A 160 -33.57 -20.03 27.07
C ALA A 160 -32.32 -19.16 26.80
N ILE A 161 -31.17 -19.52 27.41
CA ILE A 161 -29.93 -18.74 27.31
C ILE A 161 -29.29 -18.90 25.93
N LEU A 162 -29.15 -20.13 25.43
CA LEU A 162 -28.56 -20.40 24.11
C LEU A 162 -29.50 -19.90 22.99
N CYS A 163 -30.80 -20.05 23.16
CA CYS A 163 -31.79 -19.49 22.24
C CYS A 163 -31.67 -17.96 22.16
N ASP A 164 -31.63 -17.27 23.30
CA ASP A 164 -31.46 -15.81 23.34
C ASP A 164 -30.12 -15.38 22.75
N ALA A 165 -29.03 -16.09 23.07
CA ALA A 165 -27.70 -15.75 22.55
C ALA A 165 -27.65 -15.82 21.01
N LEU A 166 -28.25 -16.87 20.43
CA LEU A 166 -28.20 -17.14 18.99
C LEU A 166 -29.21 -16.30 18.19
N PHE A 167 -30.45 -16.14 18.69
CA PHE A 167 -31.56 -15.66 17.86
C PHE A 167 -32.12 -14.29 18.26
N LYS A 168 -31.83 -13.79 19.46
CA LYS A 168 -32.38 -12.51 19.95
C LYS A 168 -31.96 -11.34 19.06
N GLY A 169 -32.92 -10.78 18.33
CA GLY A 169 -32.70 -9.68 17.39
C GLY A 169 -32.05 -10.08 16.05
N ALA A 170 -31.72 -11.37 15.85
CA ALA A 170 -31.25 -11.89 14.56
C ALA A 170 -32.40 -12.40 13.68
N MET A 171 -33.51 -12.83 14.31
CA MET A 171 -34.70 -13.32 13.62
C MET A 171 -35.65 -12.17 13.20
N LYS A 172 -36.36 -12.35 12.08
CA LYS A 172 -37.37 -11.39 11.60
C LYS A 172 -38.49 -11.24 12.65
N LYS A 173 -38.97 -10.01 12.87
CA LYS A 173 -40.14 -9.76 13.75
C LYS A 173 -41.32 -10.63 13.29
N GLY A 174 -41.71 -11.60 14.11
CA GLY A 174 -42.87 -12.49 13.87
C GLY A 174 -42.55 -13.98 13.69
N SER A 175 -41.29 -14.40 13.65
CA SER A 175 -40.95 -15.83 13.63
C SER A 175 -40.80 -16.41 15.04
N THR A 176 -41.37 -17.59 15.27
CA THR A 176 -41.16 -18.37 16.50
C THR A 176 -39.67 -18.69 16.67
N TYR A 177 -39.16 -18.54 17.90
CA TYR A 177 -37.81 -18.96 18.22
C TYR A 177 -37.64 -20.47 18.00
N PRO A 178 -36.61 -20.91 17.28
CA PRO A 178 -36.37 -22.34 17.08
C PRO A 178 -36.03 -22.98 18.43
N THR A 179 -36.56 -24.18 18.65
CA THR A 179 -36.31 -24.97 19.87
C THR A 179 -35.12 -25.90 19.73
N GLU A 180 -34.65 -26.12 18.50
CA GLU A 180 -33.62 -27.10 18.17
C GLU A 180 -32.70 -26.54 17.08
N ILE A 181 -31.41 -26.90 17.17
CA ILE A 181 -30.40 -26.58 16.15
C ILE A 181 -29.52 -27.80 15.89
N HIS A 182 -29.06 -27.96 14.66
CA HIS A 182 -28.04 -28.96 14.35
C HIS A 182 -26.69 -28.57 14.94
N LYS A 183 -25.95 -29.56 15.44
CA LYS A 183 -24.60 -29.34 16.00
C LYS A 183 -23.64 -28.69 14.99
N LYS A 184 -23.84 -28.94 13.69
CA LYS A 184 -23.05 -28.34 12.60
C LYS A 184 -23.30 -26.84 12.45
N ASP A 185 -24.52 -26.38 12.70
CA ASP A 185 -24.94 -24.99 12.52
C ASP A 185 -24.73 -24.15 13.77
N LEU A 186 -24.59 -24.79 14.94
CA LEU A 186 -24.37 -24.14 16.22
C LEU A 186 -23.12 -23.26 16.24
N GLY A 187 -21.99 -23.77 15.74
CA GLY A 187 -20.73 -23.04 15.70
C GLY A 187 -20.80 -21.77 14.84
N PRO A 188 -21.17 -21.87 13.55
CA PRO A 188 -21.38 -20.72 12.68
C PRO A 188 -22.41 -19.73 13.23
N ALA A 189 -23.53 -20.22 13.76
CA ALA A 189 -24.56 -19.36 14.37
C ALA A 189 -24.00 -18.58 15.56
N PHE A 190 -23.17 -19.21 16.40
CA PHE A 190 -22.55 -18.54 17.54
C PHE A 190 -21.51 -17.50 17.12
N ILE A 191 -20.61 -17.85 16.20
CA ILE A 191 -19.57 -16.93 15.70
C ILE A 191 -20.22 -15.67 15.09
N ASN A 192 -21.32 -15.82 14.35
CA ASN A 192 -22.04 -14.69 13.75
C ASN A 192 -22.63 -13.72 14.80
N ARG A 193 -22.81 -14.17 16.05
CA ARG A 193 -23.28 -13.34 17.17
C ARG A 193 -22.16 -12.68 17.94
N MET A 194 -20.92 -13.12 17.74
CA MET A 194 -19.72 -12.49 18.30
C MET A 194 -19.33 -11.23 17.53
N GLN A 195 -18.46 -10.42 18.12
CA GLN A 195 -17.90 -9.26 17.45
C GLN A 195 -16.68 -9.67 16.63
N ALA A 196 -16.82 -9.71 15.31
CA ALA A 196 -15.70 -9.96 14.41
C ALA A 196 -14.63 -8.86 14.52
N HIS A 197 -13.39 -9.30 14.67
CA HIS A 197 -12.17 -8.52 14.67
C HIS A 197 -11.15 -9.23 13.77
N HIS A 198 -10.08 -8.53 13.42
CA HIS A 198 -8.97 -9.14 12.70
C HIS A 198 -7.66 -8.69 13.34
N VAL A 199 -6.70 -9.61 13.35
CA VAL A 199 -5.30 -9.31 13.65
C VAL A 199 -4.57 -9.25 12.33
N VAL A 200 -3.86 -8.15 12.12
CA VAL A 200 -2.87 -8.06 11.05
C VAL A 200 -1.50 -8.06 11.71
N THR A 201 -0.68 -9.02 11.33
CA THR A 201 0.70 -9.15 11.79
C THR A 201 1.62 -8.99 10.59
N ARG A 202 2.62 -8.12 10.74
CA ARG A 202 3.64 -7.89 9.73
C ARG A 202 5.02 -7.84 10.37
N GLY A 203 5.74 -8.96 10.30
CA GLY A 203 6.97 -9.15 11.06
C GLY A 203 6.68 -9.09 12.56
N ASN A 204 7.22 -8.09 13.25
CA ASN A 204 7.10 -7.95 14.71
C ASN A 204 5.91 -7.07 15.15
N GLU A 205 5.23 -6.42 14.21
CA GLU A 205 4.09 -5.55 14.52
C GLU A 205 2.79 -6.32 14.34
N SER A 206 1.94 -6.33 15.37
CA SER A 206 0.61 -6.91 15.32
C SER A 206 -0.43 -5.90 15.79
N VAL A 207 -1.48 -5.68 15.00
CA VAL A 207 -2.55 -4.75 15.36
C VAL A 207 -3.90 -5.45 15.27
N VAL A 208 -4.68 -5.30 16.34
CA VAL A 208 -6.07 -5.75 16.42
C VAL A 208 -6.98 -4.62 15.94
N ARG A 209 -7.81 -4.90 14.94
CA ARG A 209 -8.79 -3.95 14.42
C ARG A 209 -10.19 -4.57 14.47
N LYS A 210 -11.18 -3.71 14.69
CA LYS A 210 -12.59 -4.11 14.74
C LYS A 210 -13.16 -4.29 13.33
N GLY A 211 -13.99 -5.31 13.16
CA GLY A 211 -14.68 -5.64 11.93
C GLY A 211 -13.87 -6.56 11.02
N GLY A 212 -14.38 -6.78 9.81
CA GLY A 212 -13.66 -7.52 8.77
C GLY A 212 -12.47 -6.73 8.22
N LEU A 213 -11.51 -7.45 7.64
CA LEU A 213 -10.38 -6.83 6.97
C LEU A 213 -10.87 -5.99 5.78
N LYS A 214 -10.49 -4.72 5.74
CA LYS A 214 -10.79 -3.85 4.61
C LYS A 214 -9.76 -4.06 3.50
N ALA A 215 -10.23 -4.25 2.28
CA ALA A 215 -9.36 -4.34 1.12
C ALA A 215 -8.68 -2.99 0.84
N ILE A 216 -7.48 -3.06 0.26
CA ILE A 216 -6.81 -1.92 -0.35
C ILE A 216 -7.59 -1.51 -1.58
N GLN A 217 -7.86 -0.22 -1.72
CA GLN A 217 -8.56 0.33 -2.88
C GLN A 217 -7.57 1.05 -3.79
N ILE A 218 -7.49 0.61 -5.04
CA ILE A 218 -6.73 1.25 -6.10
C ILE A 218 -7.72 1.86 -7.10
N LEU A 219 -7.77 3.18 -7.15
CA LEU A 219 -8.66 3.92 -8.02
C LEU A 219 -7.86 4.69 -9.07
N THR A 220 -8.08 4.45 -10.36
CA THR A 220 -7.54 5.33 -11.41
C THR A 220 -8.62 6.25 -11.97
N GLU A 221 -8.37 7.55 -11.95
CA GLU A 221 -9.28 8.60 -12.45
C GLU A 221 -8.55 9.60 -13.36
N ARG A 222 -9.32 10.42 -14.10
CA ARG A 222 -8.76 11.50 -14.93
C ARG A 222 -8.85 12.82 -14.15
N ARG A 223 -7.70 13.47 -13.93
CA ARG A 223 -7.62 14.69 -13.07
C ARG A 223 -7.63 15.99 -13.89
N GLN A 224 -7.21 15.95 -15.16
CA GLN A 224 -7.30 17.08 -16.09
C GLN A 224 -7.07 16.59 -17.53
N GLY A 225 -8.09 16.69 -18.39
CA GLY A 225 -8.03 16.16 -19.76
C GLY A 225 -7.74 14.65 -19.80
N ASN A 226 -6.72 14.26 -20.55
CA ASN A 226 -6.30 12.85 -20.68
C ASN A 226 -5.29 12.40 -19.59
N LYS A 227 -4.95 13.26 -18.63
CA LYS A 227 -4.03 12.88 -17.54
C LYS A 227 -4.73 11.95 -16.56
N LYS A 228 -4.16 10.76 -16.39
CA LYS A 228 -4.60 9.76 -15.41
C LYS A 228 -3.84 9.94 -14.09
N VAL A 229 -4.52 9.68 -12.99
CA VAL A 229 -3.96 9.62 -11.65
C VAL A 229 -4.49 8.37 -10.97
N THR A 230 -3.60 7.60 -10.36
CA THR A 230 -3.93 6.44 -9.55
C THR A 230 -3.88 6.81 -8.08
N LYS A 231 -4.91 6.46 -7.33
CA LYS A 231 -5.07 6.68 -5.90
C LYS A 231 -5.05 5.34 -5.19
N LEU A 232 -4.33 5.28 -4.08
CA LEU A 232 -4.18 4.11 -3.26
C LEU A 232 -4.62 4.43 -1.83
N SER A 233 -5.62 3.69 -1.35
CA SER A 233 -6.25 3.89 -0.05
C SER A 233 -6.33 2.59 0.76
N GLY A 234 -6.27 2.69 2.09
CA GLY A 234 -6.50 1.56 3.02
C GLY A 234 -5.25 0.74 3.37
N MET A 235 -4.07 1.24 3.02
CA MET A 235 -2.77 0.63 3.29
C MET A 235 -2.46 0.52 4.80
N GLU A 236 -3.04 1.37 5.64
CA GLU A 236 -2.86 1.36 7.10
C GLU A 236 -3.44 0.10 7.74
N THR A 237 -4.43 -0.51 7.08
CA THR A 237 -4.99 -1.80 7.50
C THR A 237 -3.92 -2.89 7.46
N PHE A 238 -2.93 -2.76 6.58
CA PHE A 238 -1.86 -3.72 6.34
C PHE A 238 -0.53 -3.32 7.00
N LEU A 239 -0.56 -2.36 7.94
CA LEU A 239 0.62 -1.83 8.62
C LEU A 239 1.67 -1.34 7.61
N MET A 240 1.19 -0.59 6.62
CA MET A 240 2.02 0.09 5.64
C MET A 240 2.05 1.57 5.96
N ASP A 241 3.24 2.13 5.97
CA ASP A 241 3.42 3.58 6.05
C ASP A 241 3.20 4.23 4.68
N ALA A 242 2.45 5.33 4.67
CA ALA A 242 2.04 6.00 3.43
C ALA A 242 3.20 6.78 2.78
N GLU A 243 4.08 7.38 3.59
CA GLU A 243 5.21 8.19 3.10
C GLU A 243 6.32 7.31 2.53
N SER A 244 6.65 6.23 3.23
CA SER A 244 7.59 5.21 2.76
C SER A 244 7.11 4.59 1.46
N LEU A 245 5.83 4.22 1.39
CA LEU A 245 5.23 3.65 0.19
C LEU A 245 5.27 4.66 -0.97
N ALA A 246 4.89 5.92 -0.75
CA ALA A 246 4.96 6.95 -1.79
C ALA A 246 6.38 7.08 -2.37
N SER A 247 7.39 7.13 -1.50
CA SER A 247 8.80 7.24 -1.90
C SER A 247 9.28 6.03 -2.73
N GLU A 248 8.83 4.82 -2.38
CA GLU A 248 9.13 3.60 -3.14
C GLU A 248 8.45 3.61 -4.52
N LEU A 249 7.16 3.95 -4.56
CA LEU A 249 6.38 4.04 -5.79
C LEU A 249 6.95 5.10 -6.74
N GLN A 250 7.44 6.23 -6.21
CA GLN A 250 8.10 7.27 -6.99
C GLN A 250 9.36 6.75 -7.68
N LYS A 251 10.21 6.00 -6.96
CA LYS A 251 11.43 5.39 -7.51
C LYS A 251 11.11 4.31 -8.53
N LYS A 252 10.12 3.45 -8.24
CA LYS A 252 9.77 2.30 -9.07
C LYS A 252 9.08 2.68 -10.38
N PHE A 253 8.18 3.66 -10.33
CA PHE A 253 7.42 4.10 -11.51
C PHE A 253 7.99 5.34 -12.19
N ALA A 254 9.08 5.92 -11.67
CA ALA A 254 9.64 7.19 -12.14
C ALA A 254 8.56 8.29 -12.27
N CYS A 255 7.63 8.33 -11.31
CA CYS A 255 6.46 9.21 -11.33
C CYS A 255 6.36 10.01 -10.03
N SER A 256 5.78 11.21 -10.11
CA SER A 256 5.53 12.00 -8.90
C SER A 256 4.42 11.34 -8.06
N THR A 257 4.67 11.22 -6.77
CA THR A 257 3.72 10.72 -5.77
C THR A 257 3.45 11.78 -4.71
N SER A 258 2.26 11.80 -4.14
CA SER A 258 1.91 12.68 -3.03
C SER A 258 1.00 11.95 -2.05
N VAL A 259 1.22 12.15 -0.75
CA VAL A 259 0.35 11.64 0.31
C VAL A 259 -0.68 12.72 0.65
N THR A 260 -1.95 12.34 0.77
CA THR A 260 -3.03 13.21 1.21
C THR A 260 -3.88 12.50 2.24
N GLU A 261 -4.45 13.22 3.19
CA GLU A 261 -5.42 12.64 4.12
C GLU A 261 -6.77 12.37 3.43
N LEU A 262 -7.40 11.24 3.79
CA LEU A 262 -8.69 10.86 3.23
C LEU A 262 -9.82 11.77 3.74
N PRO A 263 -10.61 12.40 2.84
CA PRO A 263 -11.72 13.24 3.27
C PRO A 263 -12.81 12.41 3.96
N GLY A 264 -13.07 12.69 5.24
CA GLY A 264 -14.15 12.06 6.01
C GLY A 264 -13.84 10.68 6.60
N LYS A 265 -12.62 10.16 6.46
CA LYS A 265 -12.16 8.91 7.10
C LYS A 265 -10.78 9.11 7.72
N LYS A 266 -10.50 8.40 8.82
CA LYS A 266 -9.14 8.33 9.37
C LYS A 266 -8.28 7.46 8.45
N GLY A 267 -7.30 8.06 7.79
CA GLY A 267 -6.36 7.38 6.89
C GLY A 267 -5.72 8.34 5.90
N HIS A 268 -4.68 7.87 5.24
CA HIS A 268 -3.96 8.51 4.17
C HIS A 268 -4.31 7.85 2.84
N GLU A 269 -4.14 8.61 1.77
CA GLU A 269 -4.26 8.19 0.40
C GLU A 269 -2.98 8.60 -0.32
N VAL A 270 -2.36 7.65 -1.03
CA VAL A 270 -1.20 7.92 -1.87
C VAL A 270 -1.69 8.14 -3.29
N LEU A 271 -1.44 9.33 -3.83
CA LEU A 271 -1.66 9.62 -5.24
C LEU A 271 -0.37 9.38 -6.02
N VAL A 272 -0.50 8.69 -7.14
CA VAL A 272 0.56 8.41 -8.10
C VAL A 272 0.13 8.98 -9.45
N GLN A 273 0.98 9.81 -10.05
CA GLN A 273 0.73 10.30 -11.41
C GLN A 273 0.83 9.15 -12.42
N GLY A 274 -0.13 9.04 -13.33
CA GLY A 274 -0.19 7.98 -14.34
C GLY A 274 -1.35 7.00 -14.15
N GLY A 275 -1.44 6.02 -15.05
CA GLY A 275 -2.41 4.94 -15.00
C GLY A 275 -1.74 3.62 -14.64
N VAL A 276 -1.05 3.58 -13.49
CA VAL A 276 -0.18 2.47 -13.05
C VAL A 276 -0.94 1.39 -12.29
N ILE A 277 -2.20 1.16 -12.64
CA ILE A 277 -3.11 0.32 -11.85
C ILE A 277 -2.64 -1.13 -11.74
N ASP A 278 -2.20 -1.71 -12.86
CA ASP A 278 -1.78 -3.10 -12.96
C ASP A 278 -0.42 -3.31 -12.28
N ASP A 279 0.51 -2.37 -12.48
CA ASP A 279 1.85 -2.48 -11.92
C ASP A 279 1.86 -2.21 -10.41
N LEU A 280 1.00 -1.31 -9.92
CA LEU A 280 0.80 -1.08 -8.50
C LEU A 280 0.20 -2.31 -7.82
N ALA A 281 -0.81 -2.93 -8.42
CA ALA A 281 -1.40 -4.15 -7.89
C ALA A 281 -0.38 -5.31 -7.82
N LYS A 282 0.43 -5.49 -8.87
CA LYS A 282 1.52 -6.48 -8.88
C LYS A 282 2.54 -6.20 -7.78
N HIS A 283 2.93 -4.95 -7.62
CA HIS A 283 3.90 -4.55 -6.61
C HIS A 283 3.43 -4.84 -5.17
N LEU A 284 2.15 -4.61 -4.86
CA LEU A 284 1.58 -4.96 -3.56
C LEU A 284 1.54 -6.47 -3.31
N ILE A 285 1.35 -7.28 -4.35
CA ILE A 285 1.36 -8.74 -4.22
C ILE A 285 2.80 -9.24 -4.01
N GLU A 286 3.75 -8.76 -4.83
CA GLU A 286 5.12 -9.27 -4.85
C GLU A 286 5.97 -8.78 -3.67
N GLN A 287 5.91 -7.50 -3.33
CA GLN A 287 6.77 -6.91 -2.31
C GLN A 287 6.12 -6.91 -0.93
N TYR A 288 4.79 -6.77 -0.89
CA TYR A 288 4.04 -6.68 0.36
C TYR A 288 3.31 -7.99 0.72
N GLY A 289 3.31 -8.98 -0.17
CA GLY A 289 2.68 -10.29 0.07
C GLY A 289 1.16 -10.21 0.22
N ILE A 290 0.52 -9.15 -0.28
CA ILE A 290 -0.90 -8.92 -0.07
C ILE A 290 -1.72 -9.84 -0.99
N PRO A 291 -2.59 -10.70 -0.44
CA PRO A 291 -3.46 -11.54 -1.26
C PRO A 291 -4.35 -10.70 -2.17
N LYS A 292 -4.48 -11.11 -3.44
CA LYS A 292 -5.34 -10.44 -4.45
C LYS A 292 -6.79 -10.25 -3.99
N ARG A 293 -7.31 -11.12 -3.12
CA ARG A 293 -8.65 -11.02 -2.53
C ARG A 293 -8.87 -9.75 -1.70
N TYR A 294 -7.79 -9.12 -1.24
CA TYR A 294 -7.83 -7.88 -0.46
C TYR A 294 -7.36 -6.67 -1.26
N ILE A 295 -7.34 -6.76 -2.59
CA ILE A 295 -7.03 -5.65 -3.49
C ILE A 295 -8.24 -5.41 -4.38
N GLU A 296 -8.92 -4.29 -4.14
CA GLU A 296 -10.01 -3.79 -4.96
C GLU A 296 -9.47 -2.80 -5.97
N VAL A 297 -9.71 -3.06 -7.25
CA VAL A 297 -9.21 -2.26 -8.36
C VAL A 297 -10.40 -1.61 -9.07
N LEU A 298 -10.39 -0.29 -9.18
CA LEU A 298 -11.42 0.50 -9.84
C LEU A 298 -10.81 1.42 -10.90
N ASP A 299 -11.06 1.14 -12.17
CA ASP A 299 -10.62 1.99 -13.28
C ASP A 299 -11.80 2.82 -13.81
N LYS A 300 -11.85 4.11 -13.47
CA LYS A 300 -12.85 5.05 -14.01
C LYS A 300 -12.46 5.61 -15.37
N THR A 301 -11.32 5.21 -15.92
CA THR A 301 -10.79 5.74 -17.19
C THR A 301 -11.14 4.88 -18.40
N ARG A 302 -11.58 3.64 -18.17
CA ARG A 302 -12.12 2.71 -19.16
C ARG A 302 -13.65 2.81 -19.17
N LYS A 303 -14.22 3.14 -20.33
CA LYS A 303 -15.65 3.03 -20.62
C LYS A 303 -15.89 1.70 -21.31
#